data_AF-A0A923MHQ4-F1
#
_entry.id   AF-A0A923MHQ4-F1
#
_cell.length_a   1.000
_cell.length_b   1.000
_cell.length_c   1.000
_cell.angle_alpha   90.00
_cell.angle_beta   90.00
_cell.angle_gamma   90.00
#
_symmetry.space_group_name_H-M   'P 1'
#
loop_
_entity.id
_entity.type
_entity.pdbx_description
1 polymer ?
#
loop_
_entity_poly.entity_id
_entity_poly.type
_entity_poly.pdbx_seq_one_letter_code
_entity_poly.pdbx_strand_id
1 'polypeptide(L)'
;MLRPGRYKSEHDGNVFQAYRYVMEVKETAKSYIFKLLEVENRYADDHIEIMFGGKKRIVLPKDKPCRHAMRVWSAHDFTIYPFQAGVPFYFEKEDVA
;
A
#
# COMPACT_ATOMS: atom_id res chain seq x y z
N MET A 1 12.19 -10.22 -2.90
CA MET A 1 12.04 -8.82 -3.34
C MET A 1 10.78 -8.74 -4.20
N LEU A 2 9.91 -7.80 -3.91
CA LEU A 2 8.76 -7.43 -4.70
C LEU A 2 9.19 -7.03 -6.10
N ARG A 3 8.49 -7.58 -7.09
CA ARG A 3 8.70 -7.17 -8.47
C ARG A 3 8.21 -5.74 -8.65
N PRO A 4 8.96 -4.87 -9.32
CA PRO A 4 8.46 -3.54 -9.63
C PRO A 4 7.18 -3.65 -10.49
N GLY A 5 6.27 -2.72 -10.27
CA GLY A 5 5.01 -2.66 -11.02
C GLY A 5 3.89 -1.99 -10.25
N ARG A 6 2.68 -2.10 -10.79
CA ARG A 6 1.45 -1.61 -10.16
C ARG A 6 0.90 -2.68 -9.22
N TYR A 7 0.46 -2.24 -8.06
CA TYR A 7 -0.16 -3.08 -7.05
C TYR A 7 -1.47 -2.45 -6.62
N LYS A 8 -2.48 -3.29 -6.43
CA LYS A 8 -3.83 -2.90 -6.05
C LYS A 8 -4.17 -3.49 -4.70
N SER A 9 -4.80 -2.67 -3.87
CA SER A 9 -5.61 -3.10 -2.73
C SER A 9 -7.04 -2.69 -3.01
N GLU A 10 -7.98 -3.63 -2.94
CA GLU A 10 -9.39 -3.39 -3.24
C GLU A 10 -10.24 -4.12 -2.23
N HIS A 11 -11.29 -3.43 -1.77
CA HIS A 11 -12.36 -4.02 -1.02
C HIS A 11 -13.67 -3.63 -1.69
N ASP A 12 -14.35 -4.63 -2.24
CA ASP A 12 -15.61 -4.53 -2.99
C ASP A 12 -16.82 -4.94 -2.13
N GLY A 13 -16.65 -4.94 -0.81
CA GLY A 13 -17.68 -5.30 0.15
C GLY A 13 -18.83 -4.30 0.24
N ASN A 14 -19.38 -4.11 1.44
CA ASN A 14 -20.50 -3.21 1.64
C ASN A 14 -20.17 -1.78 1.16
N VAL A 15 -21.11 -1.08 0.52
CA VAL A 15 -20.88 0.23 -0.15
C VAL A 15 -20.23 1.26 0.78
N PHE A 16 -20.49 1.15 2.08
CA PHE A 16 -19.92 2.01 3.13
C PHE A 16 -18.46 1.73 3.48
N GLN A 17 -17.85 0.68 2.94
CA GLN A 17 -16.45 0.29 3.20
C GLN A 17 -15.68 0.04 1.91
N ALA A 18 -16.31 0.29 0.75
CA ALA A 18 -15.68 0.05 -0.53
C ALA A 18 -14.51 1.01 -0.76
N TYR A 19 -13.36 0.44 -1.08
CA TYR A 19 -12.17 1.21 -1.44
C TYR A 19 -11.37 0.51 -2.54
N ARG A 20 -10.62 1.31 -3.28
CA ARG A 20 -9.59 0.84 -4.21
C ARG A 20 -8.39 1.78 -4.15
N TYR A 21 -7.24 1.21 -3.86
CA TYR A 21 -5.95 1.89 -3.87
C TYR A 21 -5.03 1.22 -4.87
N VAL A 22 -4.50 1.98 -5.82
CA VAL A 22 -3.47 1.50 -6.73
C VAL A 22 -2.20 2.30 -6.51
N MET A 23 -1.08 1.60 -6.38
CA MET A 23 0.24 2.21 -6.22
C MET A 23 1.28 1.56 -7.12
N GLU A 24 2.22 2.37 -7.60
CA GLU A 24 3.46 1.88 -8.16
C GLU A 24 4.41 1.52 -7.02
N VAL A 25 4.96 0.31 -7.08
CA VAL A 25 5.85 -0.25 -6.06
C VAL A 25 7.22 -0.48 -6.67
N LYS A 26 8.24 -0.04 -5.96
CA LYS A 26 9.63 -0.35 -6.25
C LYS A 26 10.34 -0.72 -4.96
N GLU A 27 10.84 -1.95 -4.89
CA GLU A 27 11.71 -2.37 -3.81
C GLU A 27 13.17 -2.10 -4.15
N THR A 28 13.91 -1.58 -3.17
CA THR A 28 15.37 -1.50 -3.19
C THR A 28 15.96 -2.35 -2.07
N ALA A 29 17.29 -2.48 -2.04
CA ALA A 29 17.97 -3.17 -0.94
C ALA A 29 17.65 -2.54 0.44
N LYS A 30 17.49 -1.21 0.52
CA LYS A 30 17.36 -0.47 1.79
C LYS A 30 15.94 0.03 2.08
N SER A 31 15.05 0.07 1.09
CA SER A 31 13.74 0.68 1.24
C SER A 31 12.70 0.15 0.27
N TYR A 32 11.44 0.33 0.62
CA TYR A 32 10.30 0.25 -0.28
C TYR A 32 9.91 1.66 -0.71
N ILE A 33 9.67 1.85 -2.01
CA ILE A 33 9.23 3.12 -2.57
C ILE A 33 7.83 2.90 -3.15
N PHE A 34 6.90 3.72 -2.69
CA PHE A 34 5.51 3.67 -3.13
C PHE A 34 5.11 4.99 -3.73
N LYS A 35 4.38 4.94 -4.85
CA LYS A 35 3.76 6.10 -5.46
C LYS A 35 2.27 5.82 -5.68
N LEU A 36 1.42 6.60 -5.04
CA LEU A 36 -0.03 6.48 -5.15
C LEU A 36 -0.47 6.93 -6.54
N LEU A 37 -1.18 6.06 -7.26
CA LEU A 37 -1.67 6.28 -8.62
C LEU A 37 -3.17 6.55 -8.61
N GLU A 38 -3.94 5.68 -7.96
CA GLU A 38 -5.39 5.76 -7.91
C GLU A 38 -5.85 5.63 -6.46
N VAL A 39 -6.82 6.47 -6.11
CA VAL A 39 -7.51 6.49 -4.83
C VAL A 39 -8.99 6.59 -5.14
N GLU A 40 -9.70 5.50 -4.96
CA GLU A 40 -11.15 5.50 -4.93
C GLU A 40 -11.57 5.09 -3.53
N ASN A 41 -11.83 6.08 -2.70
CA ASN A 41 -12.32 5.87 -1.35
C ASN A 41 -13.62 6.66 -1.19
N ARG A 42 -14.76 5.97 -1.26
CA ARG A 42 -16.07 6.64 -1.14
C ARG A 42 -16.48 6.82 0.32
N TYR A 43 -16.16 5.84 1.18
CA TYR A 43 -16.63 5.79 2.57
C TYR A 43 -15.71 5.02 3.54
N ALA A 44 -14.57 4.48 3.09
CA ALA A 44 -13.65 3.69 3.91
C ALA A 44 -12.60 4.56 4.63
N ASP A 45 -11.89 3.97 5.59
CA ASP A 45 -10.80 4.60 6.32
C ASP A 45 -9.73 5.16 5.37
N ASP A 46 -9.40 6.44 5.50
CA ASP A 46 -8.39 7.19 4.75
C ASP A 46 -6.95 6.88 5.19
N HIS A 47 -6.74 5.75 5.86
CA HIS A 47 -5.50 5.36 6.49
C HIS A 47 -4.31 5.29 5.53
N ILE A 48 -4.52 4.81 4.31
CA ILE A 48 -3.48 4.81 3.27
C ILE A 48 -3.15 6.24 2.84
N GLU A 49 -4.14 7.11 2.70
CA GLU A 49 -3.91 8.52 2.31
C GLU A 49 -3.17 9.28 3.42
N ILE A 50 -3.53 9.05 4.68
CA ILE A 50 -2.83 9.61 5.85
C ILE A 50 -1.40 9.09 5.91
N MET A 51 -1.15 7.81 5.63
CA MET A 51 0.22 7.26 5.57
C MET A 51 1.09 8.06 4.59
N PHE A 52 0.52 8.47 3.46
CA PHE A 52 1.21 9.29 2.48
C PHE A 52 1.35 10.77 2.89
N GLY A 53 0.65 11.22 3.94
CA GLY A 53 0.76 12.56 4.51
C GLY A 53 0.46 13.67 3.51
N GLY A 54 -0.55 13.45 2.65
CA GLY A 54 -0.93 14.37 1.56
C GLY A 54 0.04 14.38 0.37
N LYS A 55 1.09 13.55 0.37
CA LYS A 55 2.01 13.38 -0.77
C LYS A 55 1.52 12.26 -1.68
N LYS A 56 2.04 12.20 -2.90
CA LYS A 56 1.80 11.06 -3.81
C LYS A 56 2.86 9.99 -3.73
N ARG A 57 3.90 10.17 -2.91
CA ARG A 57 5.03 9.24 -2.80
C ARG A 57 5.55 9.17 -1.38
N ILE A 58 5.82 7.95 -0.93
CA ILE A 58 6.47 7.66 0.35
C ILE A 58 7.61 6.65 0.15
N VAL A 59 8.60 6.71 1.05
CA VAL A 59 9.72 5.78 1.11
C VAL A 59 9.77 5.18 2.50
N LEU A 60 9.62 3.87 2.61
CA LEU A 60 9.72 3.14 3.87
C LEU A 60 11.12 2.49 3.97
N PRO A 61 11.99 2.95 4.87
CA PRO A 61 13.28 2.30 5.10
C PRO A 61 13.09 0.94 5.77
N LYS A 62 13.92 -0.04 5.43
CA LYS A 62 13.92 -1.38 6.03
C LYS A 62 14.82 -1.49 7.26
N ASP A 63 15.86 -0.66 7.30
CA ASP A 63 16.94 -0.67 8.28
C ASP A 63 16.70 0.25 9.48
N LYS A 64 15.67 1.11 9.40
CA LYS A 64 15.35 2.09 10.43
C LYS A 64 13.93 1.88 10.95
N PRO A 65 13.67 2.17 12.24
CA PRO A 65 12.32 2.19 12.77
C PRO A 65 11.44 3.13 11.93
N CYS A 66 10.36 2.59 11.38
CA CYS A 66 9.36 3.34 10.64
C CYS A 66 8.03 3.31 11.41
N ARG A 67 7.20 4.36 11.26
CA ARG A 67 5.85 4.41 11.85
C ARG A 67 4.87 3.42 11.22
N HIS A 68 5.23 2.89 10.05
CA HIS A 68 4.41 1.99 9.26
C HIS A 68 5.12 0.64 9.19
N ALA A 69 4.37 -0.44 9.42
CA ALA A 69 4.89 -1.79 9.29
C ALA A 69 4.47 -2.38 7.96
N MET A 70 5.26 -3.31 7.45
CA MET A 70 4.98 -4.00 6.20
C MET A 70 5.44 -5.44 6.28
N ARG A 71 4.63 -6.33 5.72
CA ARG A 71 4.96 -7.76 5.59
C ARG A 71 4.86 -8.17 4.14
N VAL A 72 5.96 -8.68 3.59
CA VAL A 72 6.01 -9.24 2.23
C VAL A 72 5.69 -10.73 2.34
N TRP A 73 4.75 -11.23 1.53
CA TRP A 73 4.42 -12.66 1.52
C TRP A 73 5.05 -13.37 0.33
N SER A 74 5.03 -12.73 -0.85
CA SER A 74 5.66 -13.23 -2.07
C SER A 74 6.36 -12.12 -2.86
N ALA A 75 6.80 -12.42 -4.09
CA ALA A 75 7.34 -11.42 -4.99
C ALA A 75 6.25 -10.52 -5.63
N HIS A 76 4.97 -10.85 -5.41
CA HIS A 76 3.82 -10.25 -6.08
C HIS A 76 2.78 -9.69 -5.10
N ASP A 77 3.00 -9.83 -3.80
CA ASP A 77 2.02 -9.42 -2.80
C ASP A 77 2.69 -9.01 -1.47
N PHE A 78 1.99 -8.16 -0.73
CA PHE A 78 2.40 -7.69 0.59
C PHE A 78 1.22 -7.09 1.35
N THR A 79 1.41 -6.91 2.65
CA THR A 79 0.48 -6.20 3.53
C THR A 79 1.16 -4.99 4.14
N ILE A 80 0.50 -3.84 4.07
CA ILE A 80 0.90 -2.61 4.78
C ILE A 80 0.02 -2.43 6.01
N TYR A 81 0.65 -2.03 7.10
CA TYR A 81 0.03 -1.55 8.33
C TYR A 81 0.30 -0.04 8.43
N PRO A 82 -0.67 0.81 8.03
CA PRO A 82 -0.50 2.26 8.05
C PRO A 82 -0.27 2.84 9.45
N PHE A 83 -0.72 2.16 10.49
CA PHE A 83 -0.54 2.57 11.89
C PHE A 83 -0.17 1.37 12.75
N GLN A 84 0.35 1.63 13.96
CA GLN A 84 0.71 0.57 14.92
C GLN A 84 -0.50 -0.25 15.37
N ALA A 85 -1.69 0.36 15.38
CA ALA A 85 -2.97 -0.28 15.61
C ALA A 85 -3.95 0.23 14.54
N GLY A 86 -4.47 -0.67 13.70
CA GLY A 86 -5.35 -0.33 12.59
C GLY A 86 -5.56 -1.50 11.64
N VAL A 87 -6.45 -1.32 10.67
CA VAL A 87 -6.76 -2.34 9.66
C VAL A 87 -5.61 -2.43 8.65
N PRO A 88 -5.06 -3.64 8.41
CA PRO A 88 -4.05 -3.85 7.38
C PRO A 88 -4.65 -3.78 5.97
N PHE A 89 -3.83 -3.32 5.02
CA PHE A 89 -4.18 -3.28 3.61
C PHE A 89 -3.32 -4.28 2.85
N TYR A 90 -3.98 -5.21 2.16
CA TYR A 90 -3.34 -6.23 1.37
C TYR A 90 -3.26 -5.78 -0.09
N PHE A 91 -2.06 -5.85 -0.66
CA PHE A 91 -1.73 -5.40 -2.00
C PHE A 91 -1.28 -6.58 -2.84
N GLU A 92 -1.87 -6.72 -4.01
CA GLU A 92 -1.50 -7.70 -5.03
C GLU A 92 -1.02 -6.98 -6.28
N LYS A 93 -0.01 -7.54 -6.94
CA LYS A 93 0.49 -7.01 -8.19
C LYS A 93 -0.61 -7.13 -9.26
N GLU A 94 -0.90 -6.03 -9.95
CA GLU A 94 -1.75 -6.08 -11.12
C GLU A 94 -0.97 -6.80 -12.24
N ASP A 95 -1.53 -7.90 -12.74
CA ASP A 95 -1.06 -8.48 -13.98
C ASP A 95 -1.40 -7.50 -15.10
N VAL A 96 -0.37 -6.89 -15.68
CA VAL A 96 -0.52 -6.13 -16.92
C VAL A 96 -0.68 -7.16 -18.03
N ALA A 97 -1.92 -7.35 -18.48
CA ALA A 97 -2.26 -8.12 -19.66
C ALA A 97 -1.57 -7.57 -20.92
#